data_AF-A0A497EXZ7-F1
#
_entry.id   AF-A0A497EXZ7-F1
#
_cell.length_a   1.000
_cell.length_b   1.000
_cell.length_c   1.000
_cell.angle_alpha   90.00
_cell.angle_beta   90.00
_cell.angle_gamma   90.00
#
_symmetry.space_group_name_H-M   'P 1'
#
loop_
_entity.id
_entity.type
_entity.pdbx_description
1 polymer ?
#
loop_
_entity_poly.entity_id
_entity_poly.type
_entity_poly.pdbx_seq_one_letter_code
_entity_poly.pdbx_strand_id
1 'polypeptide(L)'
;MRVVVSHVILTWALIASLSASIVAISAFVNSHVPSICSAEACINSILESILSIEGSVRALGEPAYIALKVRFSRSVVGGVVELTGDGILKLEINGRTFTAVVPKPKDVMFQHSRIYISEPFVWVVAVKFGGGVLISILNSRVLSTRF
;
A
#
# COMPACT_ATOMS: atom_id res chain seq x y z
N MET A 1 -13.99 0.48 -60.04
CA MET A 1 -12.70 0.11 -59.40
C MET A 1 -12.30 1.01 -58.23
N ARG A 2 -12.35 2.35 -58.30
CA ARG A 2 -11.90 3.25 -57.21
C ARG A 2 -12.63 3.08 -55.86
N VAL A 3 -13.94 2.82 -55.88
CA VAL A 3 -14.76 2.64 -54.66
C VAL A 3 -14.37 1.37 -53.90
N VAL A 4 -14.15 0.27 -54.62
CA VAL A 4 -13.74 -1.02 -54.04
C VAL A 4 -12.35 -0.91 -53.40
N VAL A 5 -11.41 -0.26 -54.09
CA VAL A 5 -10.05 -0.03 -53.57
C VAL A 5 -10.10 0.86 -52.32
N SER A 6 -10.95 1.88 -52.30
CA SER A 6 -11.11 2.78 -51.14
C SER A 6 -11.70 2.06 -49.93
N HIS A 7 -12.69 1.18 -50.13
CA HIS A 7 -13.24 0.38 -49.04
C HIS A 7 -12.23 -0.63 -48.50
N VAL A 8 -11.46 -1.30 -49.37
CA VAL A 8 -10.41 -2.23 -48.92
C VAL A 8 -9.37 -1.50 -48.07
N ILE A 9 -8.91 -0.32 -48.51
CA ILE A 9 -7.95 0.50 -47.74
C ILE A 9 -8.54 0.92 -46.39
N LEU A 10 -9.80 1.37 -46.37
CA LEU A 10 -10.47 1.78 -45.13
C LEU A 10 -10.62 0.61 -44.14
N THR A 11 -11.00 -0.57 -44.62
CA THR A 11 -11.14 -1.77 -43.78
C THR A 11 -9.80 -2.19 -43.18
N TRP A 12 -8.71 -2.17 -43.99
CA TRP A 12 -7.37 -2.47 -43.49
C TRP A 12 -6.88 -1.42 -42.47
N ALA A 13 -7.15 -0.14 -42.70
CA ALA A 13 -6.82 0.92 -41.75
C ALA A 13 -7.58 0.76 -40.42
N LEU A 14 -8.86 0.38 -40.46
CA LEU A 14 -9.65 0.11 -39.26
C LEU A 14 -9.14 -1.11 -38.50
N ILE A 15 -8.78 -2.20 -39.18
CA ILE A 15 -8.20 -3.39 -38.55
C ILE A 15 -6.84 -3.06 -37.91
N ALA A 16 -5.99 -2.31 -38.61
CA ALA A 16 -4.70 -1.86 -38.08
C ALA A 16 -4.88 -0.95 -36.86
N SER A 17 -5.84 -0.01 -36.91
CA SER A 17 -6.15 0.85 -35.77
C SER A 17 -6.71 0.06 -34.58
N LEU A 18 -7.59 -0.91 -34.82
CA LEU A 18 -8.19 -1.71 -33.76
C LEU A 18 -7.15 -2.61 -33.09
N SER A 19 -6.28 -3.25 -33.88
CA SER A 19 -5.19 -4.08 -33.35
C SER A 19 -4.19 -3.26 -32.54
N ALA A 20 -3.82 -2.06 -33.01
CA ALA A 20 -2.99 -1.14 -32.23
C ALA A 20 -3.64 -0.75 -30.89
N SER A 21 -4.94 -0.46 -30.89
CA SER A 21 -5.69 -0.14 -29.67
C SER A 21 -5.75 -1.33 -28.71
N ILE A 22 -5.97 -2.55 -29.19
CA ILE A 22 -5.98 -3.76 -28.35
C ILE A 22 -4.61 -4.00 -27.71
N VAL A 23 -3.52 -3.82 -28.47
CA VAL A 23 -2.16 -3.95 -27.94
C VAL A 23 -1.87 -2.87 -26.89
N ALA A 24 -2.33 -1.64 -27.10
CA ALA A 24 -2.19 -0.58 -26.12
C ALA A 24 -2.97 -0.90 -24.82
N ILE A 25 -4.20 -1.41 -24.93
CA ILE A 25 -5.01 -1.81 -23.78
C ILE A 25 -4.37 -2.98 -23.05
N SER A 26 -3.88 -4.01 -23.76
CA SER A 26 -3.24 -5.17 -23.12
C SER A 26 -1.95 -4.78 -22.40
N ALA A 27 -1.13 -3.91 -22.99
CA ALA A 27 0.06 -3.36 -22.36
C ALA A 27 -0.30 -2.54 -21.09
N PHE A 28 -1.35 -1.72 -21.16
CA PHE A 28 -1.84 -0.94 -20.02
C PHE A 28 -2.34 -1.83 -18.87
N VAL A 29 -3.13 -2.87 -19.18
CA VAL A 29 -3.62 -3.82 -18.17
C VAL A 29 -2.44 -4.56 -17.52
N ASN A 30 -1.50 -5.06 -18.34
CA ASN A 30 -0.33 -5.79 -17.86
C ASN A 30 0.60 -4.94 -16.99
N SER A 31 0.65 -3.62 -17.18
CA SER A 31 1.43 -2.73 -16.31
C SER A 31 0.72 -2.42 -14.98
N HIS A 32 -0.62 -2.48 -14.93
CA HIS A 32 -1.41 -2.12 -13.75
C HIS A 32 -1.65 -3.30 -12.79
N VAL A 33 -1.86 -4.51 -13.30
CA VAL A 33 -2.02 -5.72 -12.46
C VAL A 33 -0.90 -5.90 -11.43
N PRO A 34 0.41 -5.82 -11.79
CA PRO A 34 1.48 -5.97 -10.80
C PRO A 34 1.50 -4.84 -9.76
N SER A 35 1.02 -3.63 -10.11
CA SER A 35 0.89 -2.52 -9.15
C SER A 35 -0.21 -2.77 -8.13
N ILE A 36 -1.34 -3.36 -8.54
CA ILE A 36 -2.47 -3.68 -7.64
C ILE A 36 -2.06 -4.80 -6.68
N CYS A 37 -1.52 -5.91 -7.19
CA CYS A 37 -1.07 -7.01 -6.34
C CYS A 37 0.03 -6.57 -5.37
N SER A 38 0.92 -5.66 -5.79
CA SER A 38 1.94 -5.10 -4.90
C SER A 38 1.33 -4.22 -3.80
N ALA A 39 0.27 -3.47 -4.09
CA ALA A 39 -0.41 -2.62 -3.11
C ALA A 39 -1.22 -3.45 -2.09
N GLU A 40 -1.92 -4.49 -2.55
CA GLU A 40 -2.63 -5.43 -1.69
C GLU A 40 -1.64 -6.21 -0.79
N ALA A 41 -0.52 -6.68 -1.34
CA ALA A 41 0.51 -7.32 -0.54
C ALA A 41 1.10 -6.36 0.50
N CYS A 42 1.29 -5.09 0.15
CA CYS A 42 1.79 -4.06 1.05
C CYS A 42 0.84 -3.79 2.22
N ILE A 43 -0.45 -3.56 1.94
CA ILE A 43 -1.43 -3.27 2.99
C ILE A 43 -1.62 -4.48 3.92
N ASN A 44 -1.62 -5.70 3.38
CA ASN A 44 -1.68 -6.93 4.16
C ASN A 44 -0.44 -7.12 5.03
N SER A 45 0.75 -6.85 4.50
CA SER A 45 2.01 -6.94 5.26
C SER A 45 2.03 -5.96 6.44
N ILE A 46 1.51 -4.74 6.27
CA ILE A 46 1.38 -3.77 7.37
C ILE A 46 0.35 -4.26 8.38
N LEU A 47 -0.81 -4.74 7.93
CA LEU A 47 -1.87 -5.25 8.81
C LEU A 47 -1.37 -6.41 9.68
N GLU A 48 -0.73 -7.42 9.07
CA GLU A 48 -0.15 -8.55 9.80
C GLU A 48 0.95 -8.11 10.76
N SER A 49 1.77 -7.14 10.35
CA SER A 49 2.80 -6.55 11.21
C SER A 49 2.22 -5.85 12.43
N ILE A 50 1.10 -5.12 12.26
CA ILE A 50 0.37 -4.48 13.37
C ILE A 50 -0.12 -5.54 14.36
N LEU A 51 -0.80 -6.58 13.88
CA LEU A 51 -1.33 -7.65 14.71
C LEU A 51 -0.22 -8.42 15.44
N SER A 52 0.88 -8.70 14.73
CA SER A 52 2.05 -9.37 15.29
C SER A 52 2.72 -8.53 16.39
N ILE A 53 2.89 -7.22 16.15
CA ILE A 53 3.55 -6.33 17.13
C ILE A 53 2.68 -6.09 18.36
N GLU A 54 1.36 -6.04 18.20
CA GLU A 54 0.40 -5.92 19.31
C GLU A 54 0.48 -7.14 20.23
N GLY A 55 0.39 -8.36 19.68
CA GLY A 55 0.53 -9.59 20.44
C GLY A 55 1.89 -9.70 21.13
N SER A 56 2.97 -9.32 20.42
CA SER A 56 4.33 -9.37 20.94
C SER A 56 4.54 -8.38 22.09
N VAL A 57 4.09 -7.12 21.95
CA VAL A 57 4.27 -6.13 23.01
C VAL A 57 3.40 -6.45 24.22
N ARG A 58 2.23 -7.08 24.01
CA ARG A 58 1.38 -7.56 25.11
C ARG A 58 2.06 -8.65 25.93
N ALA A 59 2.80 -9.54 25.29
CA ALA A 59 3.59 -10.58 25.95
C ALA A 59 4.78 -10.01 26.75
N LEU A 60 5.24 -8.80 26.43
CA LEU A 60 6.26 -8.09 27.21
C LEU A 60 5.66 -7.40 28.45
N GLY A 61 6.47 -7.27 29.51
CA GLY A 61 6.12 -6.49 30.71
C GLY A 61 6.04 -4.99 30.42
N GLU A 62 5.35 -4.21 31.26
CA GLU A 62 5.26 -2.75 31.10
C GLU A 62 6.39 -2.02 31.83
N PRO A 63 7.00 -0.96 31.24
CA PRO A 63 6.77 -0.45 29.89
C PRO A 63 7.50 -1.27 28.81
N ALA A 64 6.90 -1.40 27.63
CA ALA A 64 7.52 -2.06 26.48
C ALA A 64 7.41 -1.23 25.21
N TYR A 65 8.44 -1.34 24.36
CA TYR A 65 8.54 -0.70 23.07
C TYR A 65 9.02 -1.72 22.04
N ILE A 66 8.29 -1.87 20.93
CA ILE A 66 8.73 -2.68 19.79
C ILE A 66 8.58 -1.83 18.53
N ALA A 67 9.59 -1.89 17.66
CA ALA A 67 9.54 -1.35 16.31
C ALA A 67 9.82 -2.45 15.30
N LEU A 68 8.90 -2.67 14.39
CA LEU A 68 8.99 -3.67 13.33
C LEU A 68 9.19 -2.98 11.98
N LYS A 69 10.25 -3.38 11.27
CA LYS A 69 10.52 -2.91 9.91
C LYS A 69 9.71 -3.72 8.92
N VAL A 70 8.75 -3.10 8.25
CA VAL A 70 7.92 -3.74 7.23
C VAL A 70 8.47 -3.35 5.86
N ARG A 71 9.04 -4.31 5.12
CA ARG A 71 9.61 -4.11 3.78
C ARG A 71 8.59 -4.45 2.69
N PHE A 72 8.65 -3.72 1.59
CA PHE A 72 7.74 -3.89 0.45
C PHE A 72 8.50 -3.90 -0.88
N SER A 73 7.78 -4.19 -1.96
CA SER A 73 8.29 -3.99 -3.32
C SER A 73 8.60 -2.51 -3.59
N ARG A 74 9.60 -2.22 -4.43
CA ARG A 74 9.88 -0.83 -4.85
C ARG A 74 8.70 -0.18 -5.59
N SER A 75 7.77 -0.98 -6.12
CA SER A 75 6.57 -0.49 -6.81
C SER A 75 5.64 0.35 -5.94
N VAL A 76 5.77 0.31 -4.61
CA VAL A 76 4.96 1.14 -3.68
C VAL A 76 5.64 2.45 -3.29
N VAL A 77 6.89 2.67 -3.72
CA VAL A 77 7.61 3.93 -3.47
C VAL A 77 6.89 5.05 -4.21
N GLY A 78 6.72 6.17 -3.51
CA GLY A 78 5.88 7.28 -3.97
C GLY A 78 4.43 7.22 -3.50
N GLY A 79 4.02 6.12 -2.86
CA GLY A 79 2.72 6.01 -2.21
C GLY A 79 2.64 6.73 -0.86
N VAL A 80 1.43 6.80 -0.33
CA VAL A 80 1.12 7.33 1.01
C VAL A 80 0.42 6.26 1.83
N VAL A 81 0.95 5.96 3.01
CA VAL A 81 0.29 5.12 4.02
C VAL A 81 -0.33 6.02 5.06
N GLU A 82 -1.59 5.78 5.40
CA GLU A 82 -2.29 6.46 6.48
C GLU A 82 -2.89 5.43 7.44
N LEU A 83 -2.56 5.53 8.72
CA LEU A 83 -3.27 4.85 9.79
C LEU A 83 -4.10 5.88 10.52
N THR A 84 -5.41 5.70 10.58
CA THR A 84 -6.31 6.60 11.28
C THR A 84 -6.52 6.17 12.74
N GLY A 85 -6.96 7.09 13.60
CA GLY A 85 -7.17 6.81 15.03
C GLY A 85 -8.31 5.81 15.31
N ASP A 86 -9.23 5.67 14.37
CA ASP A 86 -10.31 4.68 14.34
C ASP A 86 -9.87 3.30 13.81
N GLY A 87 -8.61 3.16 13.38
CA GLY A 87 -8.04 1.87 12.94
C GLY A 87 -8.25 1.59 11.46
N ILE A 88 -8.47 2.61 10.64
CA ILE A 88 -8.47 2.45 9.18
C ILE A 88 -7.04 2.62 8.67
N LEU A 89 -6.53 1.57 8.03
CA LEU A 89 -5.27 1.60 7.29
C LEU A 89 -5.58 1.89 5.82
N LYS A 90 -4.99 2.95 5.26
CA LYS A 90 -5.11 3.33 3.86
C LYS A 90 -3.74 3.34 3.21
N LEU A 91 -3.71 2.94 1.94
CA LEU A 91 -2.55 3.01 1.08
C LEU A 91 -2.96 3.66 -0.24
N GLU A 92 -2.43 4.85 -0.52
CA GLU A 92 -2.63 5.57 -1.75
C GLU A 92 -1.41 5.40 -2.66
N ILE A 93 -1.58 4.75 -3.82
CA ILE A 93 -0.51 4.56 -4.81
C ILE A 93 -1.11 4.74 -6.20
N ASN A 94 -0.42 5.47 -7.09
CA ASN A 94 -0.81 5.65 -8.48
C ASN A 94 -2.27 6.15 -8.65
N GLY A 95 -2.71 7.06 -7.75
CA GLY A 95 -4.07 7.61 -7.76
C GLY A 95 -5.17 6.64 -7.33
N ARG A 96 -4.82 5.47 -6.80
CA ARG A 96 -5.76 4.49 -6.23
C ARG A 96 -5.57 4.41 -4.73
N THR A 97 -6.68 4.25 -4.01
CA THR A 97 -6.68 4.06 -2.56
C THR A 97 -7.10 2.63 -2.22
N PHE A 98 -6.25 1.94 -1.48
CA PHE A 98 -6.50 0.64 -0.88
C PHE A 98 -6.77 0.85 0.60
N THR A 99 -7.75 0.16 1.15
CA THR A 99 -8.16 0.34 2.55
C THR A 99 -8.33 -1.00 3.23
N ALA A 100 -7.86 -1.09 4.48
CA ALA A 100 -8.06 -2.23 5.36
C ALA A 100 -8.48 -1.73 6.75
N VAL A 101 -9.31 -2.51 7.43
CA VAL A 101 -9.69 -2.22 8.82
C VAL A 101 -8.76 -3.01 9.73
N VAL A 102 -8.04 -2.30 10.59
CA VAL A 102 -7.23 -2.89 11.65
C VAL A 102 -8.15 -3.17 12.84
N PRO A 103 -8.20 -4.42 13.35
CA PRO A 103 -8.93 -4.74 14.56
C PRO A 103 -8.51 -3.82 15.72
N LYS A 104 -9.49 -3.24 16.41
CA LYS A 104 -9.26 -2.32 17.53
C LYS A 104 -9.81 -2.88 18.84
N PRO A 105 -9.02 -3.67 19.59
CA PRO A 105 -9.36 -4.03 20.96
C PRO A 105 -9.54 -2.79 21.85
N LYS A 106 -10.27 -2.93 22.97
CA LYS A 106 -10.62 -1.80 23.86
C LYS A 106 -9.40 -1.05 24.42
N ASP A 107 -8.30 -1.76 24.62
CA ASP A 107 -7.05 -1.26 25.19
C ASP A 107 -6.02 -0.85 24.12
N VAL A 108 -6.38 -0.92 22.83
CA VAL A 108 -5.51 -0.54 21.72
C VAL A 108 -5.91 0.84 21.18
N MET A 109 -4.94 1.73 21.12
CA MET A 109 -5.07 3.06 20.55
C MET A 109 -4.20 3.16 19.29
N PHE A 110 -4.75 3.72 18.23
CA PHE A 110 -3.99 4.04 17.03
C PHE A 110 -3.64 5.51 17.04
N GLN A 111 -2.35 5.81 16.89
CA GLN A 111 -1.89 7.16 16.63
C GLN A 111 -2.10 7.46 15.14
N HIS A 112 -2.90 8.50 14.85
CA HIS A 112 -3.07 8.93 13.47
C HIS A 112 -1.70 9.27 12.85
N SER A 113 -1.37 8.60 11.75
CA SER A 113 -0.06 8.67 11.11
C SER A 113 -0.26 8.69 9.60
N ARG A 114 0.21 9.72 8.91
CA ARG A 114 0.18 9.81 7.43
C ARG A 114 1.60 9.99 6.91
N ILE A 115 2.05 9.05 6.06
CA ILE A 115 3.46 8.87 5.74
C ILE A 115 3.63 8.67 4.25
N TYR A 116 4.53 9.46 3.67
CA TYR A 116 5.01 9.24 2.30
C TYR A 116 6.08 8.15 2.26
N ILE A 117 5.88 7.12 1.44
CA ILE A 117 6.80 6.00 1.24
C ILE A 117 7.95 6.47 0.33
N SER A 118 8.98 7.06 0.94
CA SER A 118 10.20 7.46 0.21
C SER A 118 11.19 6.31 0.01
N GLU A 119 11.10 5.28 0.85
CA GLU A 119 11.92 4.07 0.82
C GLU A 119 10.99 2.85 0.82
N PRO A 120 11.41 1.69 0.30
CA PRO A 120 10.55 0.50 0.20
C PRO A 120 10.33 -0.20 1.55
N PHE A 121 10.13 0.57 2.62
CA PHE A 121 9.75 0.09 3.93
C PHE A 121 9.13 1.21 4.78
N VAL A 122 8.37 0.79 5.79
CA VAL A 122 7.93 1.65 6.90
C VAL A 122 8.24 0.97 8.22
N TRP A 123 8.15 1.72 9.31
CA TRP A 123 8.25 1.18 10.65
C TRP A 123 6.86 1.14 11.27
N VAL A 124 6.46 -0.02 11.77
CA VAL A 124 5.28 -0.15 12.64
C VAL A 124 5.80 -0.18 14.07
N VAL A 125 5.28 0.68 14.93
CA VAL A 125 5.73 0.83 16.31
C VAL A 125 4.58 0.59 17.25
N ALA A 126 4.81 -0.24 18.27
CA ALA A 126 3.88 -0.45 19.36
C ALA A 126 4.55 -0.09 20.70
N VAL A 127 3.84 0.67 21.50
CA VAL A 127 4.26 1.09 22.85
C VAL A 127 3.21 0.62 23.83
N LYS A 128 3.61 -0.14 24.84
CA LYS A 128 2.73 -0.59 25.92
C LYS A 128 3.01 0.23 27.18
N PHE A 129 1.98 0.92 27.66
CA PHE A 129 2.04 1.76 28.85
C PHE A 129 0.65 1.90 29.48
N GLY A 130 0.57 1.76 30.81
CA GLY A 130 -0.65 2.04 31.55
C GLY A 130 -1.78 1.06 31.26
N GLY A 131 -1.46 -0.21 30.99
CA GLY A 131 -2.43 -1.24 30.63
C GLY A 131 -2.97 -1.16 29.20
N GLY A 132 -2.47 -0.24 28.37
CA GLY A 132 -2.88 -0.06 26.98
C GLY A 132 -1.72 -0.15 26.00
N VAL A 133 -2.04 -0.34 24.72
CA VAL A 133 -1.07 -0.40 23.61
C VAL A 133 -1.34 0.73 22.63
N LEU A 134 -0.36 1.59 22.41
CA LEU A 134 -0.36 2.62 21.39
C LEU A 134 0.40 2.12 20.14
N ILE A 135 -0.28 2.08 19.00
CA ILE A 135 0.30 1.67 17.73
C ILE A 135 0.39 2.86 16.79
N SER A 136 1.54 3.02 16.14
CA SER A 136 1.80 4.08 15.16
C SER A 136 2.59 3.54 13.98
N ILE A 137 2.55 4.26 12.86
CA ILE A 137 3.43 3.99 11.72
C ILE A 137 4.39 5.17 11.62
N LEU A 138 5.67 4.89 11.39
CA LEU A 138 6.72 5.90 11.25
C LEU A 138 7.46 5.72 9.92
N ASN A 139 7.94 6.85 9.39
CA ASN A 139 8.76 6.85 8.18
C ASN A 139 10.19 6.37 8.49
N SER A 140 10.93 5.95 7.44
CA SER A 140 12.34 5.57 7.51
C SER A 140 13.21 6.58 8.24
N ARG A 141 12.95 7.87 8.03
CA ARG A 141 13.76 8.99 8.57
C ARG A 141 13.55 9.26 10.05
N VAL A 142 12.40 8.91 10.62
CA VAL A 142 12.02 9.37 11.96
C VAL A 142 12.76 8.60 13.06
N LEU A 143 13.03 7.31 12.86
CA LEU A 143 13.75 6.47 13.83
C LEU A 143 15.26 6.77 13.93
N SER A 144 15.83 7.51 12.98
CA SER A 144 17.23 7.94 13.03
C SER A 144 17.53 8.97 14.13
N THR A 145 16.50 9.54 14.77
CA THR A 145 16.65 10.67 15.71
C THR A 145 16.24 10.36 17.15
N ARG A 146 15.91 9.10 17.46
CA ARG A 146 15.57 8.66 18.82
C ARG A 146 16.34 7.40 19.18
N PHE A 147 17.63 7.58 19.45
CA PHE A 147 18.45 6.73 20.29
C PHE A 147 19.26 7.62 21.23
#